data_AF-A0A367J4X0-F1
#
_entry.id   AF-A0A367J4X0-F1
#
_cell.length_a   1.000
_cell.length_b   1.000
_cell.length_c   1.000
_cell.angle_alpha   90.00
_cell.angle_beta   90.00
_cell.angle_gamma   90.00
#
_symmetry.space_group_name_H-M   'P 1'
#
loop_
_entity.id
_entity.type
_entity.pdbx_description
1 polymer ?
#
loop_
_entity_poly.entity_id
_entity_poly.type
_entity_poly.pdbx_seq_one_letter_code
_entity_poly.pdbx_strand_id
1 'polypeptide(L)'
;MGLCTNLSGMSVGYSHDVGGFSGTCPDPEVLFPDLLPIIRSYLEFHYKLKPYIYTLYVHHVHYRSEPLIRLVFCDHQHDVDTYEQQFDFMLGSSLLIAPYLPFNTAWYHYQTGKYYGVDQGQWVNVPAALKDEAAPLLIKAGSLICFGKAMKNIHESADNERRIQIFPEHSEDLNVTKEFSRKTFVLCEDDGDTMYRELGNAYVEIYVWMEEGETEIHVGLEIVKDRFFPYYDTIWVACLIA
;
A
#
# COMPACT_ATOMS: atom_id res chain seq x y z
N MET A 1 24.64 4.91 -1.19
CA MET A 1 24.05 6.15 -1.73
C MET A 1 23.26 5.88 -3.02
N GLY A 2 22.50 4.77 -3.13
CA GLY A 2 21.91 4.35 -4.41
C GLY A 2 20.61 3.53 -4.31
N LEU A 3 19.94 3.53 -3.15
CA LEU A 3 18.63 2.87 -2.96
C LEU A 3 17.46 3.87 -2.98
N CYS A 4 17.72 5.16 -2.77
CA CYS A 4 16.68 6.17 -2.64
C CYS A 4 16.16 6.71 -3.99
N THR A 5 16.91 6.56 -5.08
CA THR A 5 16.54 7.06 -6.41
C THR A 5 15.51 6.20 -7.13
N ASN A 6 15.34 4.92 -6.77
CA ASN A 6 14.38 4.03 -7.43
C ASN A 6 12.92 4.27 -6.99
N LEU A 7 12.70 5.02 -5.91
CA LEU A 7 11.36 5.30 -5.35
C LEU A 7 10.89 6.73 -5.56
N SER A 8 11.76 7.67 -5.96
CA SER A 8 11.37 9.08 -6.09
C SER A 8 10.29 9.32 -7.16
N GLY A 9 10.04 8.34 -8.03
CA GLY A 9 8.92 8.39 -8.99
C GLY A 9 7.67 7.62 -8.58
N MET A 10 7.70 6.77 -7.55
CA MET A 10 6.55 5.94 -7.15
C MET A 10 5.92 6.35 -5.81
N SER A 11 6.69 6.94 -4.91
CA SER A 11 6.18 7.36 -3.60
C SER A 11 5.48 8.72 -3.61
N VAL A 12 5.85 9.63 -4.53
CA VAL A 12 5.53 11.08 -4.46
C VAL A 12 4.07 11.43 -4.85
N GLY A 13 3.16 10.47 -4.95
CA GLY A 13 1.76 10.69 -5.38
C GLY A 13 1.62 11.09 -6.86
N TYR A 14 2.71 11.40 -7.54
CA TYR A 14 2.82 11.64 -8.97
C TYR A 14 4.04 10.89 -9.50
N SER A 15 3.83 10.00 -10.48
CA SER A 15 4.93 9.43 -11.25
C SER A 15 5.15 10.29 -12.49
N HIS A 16 6.18 11.13 -12.46
CA HIS A 16 6.64 11.85 -13.64
C HIS A 16 8.17 11.81 -13.68
N ASP A 17 8.71 11.42 -14.83
CA ASP A 17 10.14 11.52 -15.10
C ASP A 17 10.45 12.98 -15.49
N VAL A 18 11.36 13.62 -14.75
CA VAL A 18 11.75 15.01 -15.01
C VAL A 18 12.96 15.00 -15.93
N GLY A 19 12.71 15.10 -17.23
CA GLY A 19 13.72 15.08 -18.27
C GLY A 19 14.70 16.25 -18.19
N GLY A 20 15.98 15.94 -17.93
CA GLY A 20 17.13 16.83 -18.07
C GLY A 20 18.13 16.33 -19.10
N PHE A 21 17.68 15.83 -20.26
CA PHE A 21 18.56 15.47 -21.36
C PHE A 21 18.76 16.67 -22.30
N SER A 22 20.00 17.07 -22.54
CA SER A 22 20.33 18.01 -23.62
C SER A 22 20.27 17.24 -24.95
N GLY A 23 19.11 17.25 -25.62
CA GLY A 23 18.89 16.54 -26.89
C GLY A 23 17.48 15.95 -26.98
N THR A 24 17.20 15.18 -28.04
CA THR A 24 15.99 14.36 -28.09
C THR A 24 16.03 13.36 -26.94
N CYS A 25 14.98 13.33 -26.10
CA CYS A 25 14.83 12.29 -25.07
C CYS A 25 14.95 10.92 -25.75
N PRO A 26 15.97 10.10 -25.44
CA PRO A 26 16.06 8.76 -25.98
C PRO A 26 14.84 7.98 -25.50
N ASP A 27 14.29 7.10 -26.35
CA ASP A 27 13.26 6.18 -25.88
C ASP A 27 13.79 5.42 -24.65
N PRO A 28 13.01 5.27 -23.56
CA PRO A 28 13.48 4.61 -22.34
C PRO A 28 14.08 3.22 -22.60
N GLU A 29 13.57 2.55 -23.64
CA GLU A 29 14.01 1.24 -24.12
C GLU A 29 15.46 1.20 -24.61
N VAL A 30 16.00 2.34 -25.06
CA VAL A 30 17.35 2.49 -25.61
C VAL A 30 18.38 2.77 -24.51
N LEU A 31 17.96 3.41 -23.40
CA LEU A 31 18.87 3.82 -22.33
C LEU A 31 19.30 2.66 -21.42
N PHE A 32 18.39 1.72 -21.11
CA PHE A 32 18.66 0.64 -20.14
C PHE A 32 17.96 -0.69 -20.48
N PRO A 33 18.34 -1.38 -21.57
CA PRO A 33 17.65 -2.59 -22.03
C PRO A 33 17.58 -3.70 -20.95
N ASP A 34 18.63 -3.86 -20.17
CA ASP A 34 18.69 -4.87 -19.10
C ASP A 34 17.81 -4.53 -17.88
N LEU A 35 17.47 -3.24 -17.70
CA LEU A 35 16.62 -2.79 -16.60
C LEU A 35 15.13 -2.73 -16.98
N LEU A 36 14.78 -2.80 -18.27
CA LEU A 36 13.38 -2.73 -18.71
C LEU A 36 12.47 -3.76 -18.05
N PRO A 37 12.86 -5.04 -17.87
CA PRO A 37 12.01 -6.00 -17.18
C PRO A 37 11.76 -5.61 -15.72
N ILE A 38 12.78 -5.04 -15.05
CA ILE A 38 12.68 -4.58 -13.66
C ILE A 38 11.74 -3.38 -13.59
N ILE A 39 12.01 -2.34 -14.39
CA ILE A 39 11.18 -1.12 -14.43
C ILE A 39 9.73 -1.48 -14.73
N ARG A 40 9.49 -2.38 -15.70
CA ARG A 40 8.15 -2.86 -16.03
C ARG A 40 7.47 -3.54 -14.83
N SER A 41 8.18 -4.40 -14.12
CA SER A 41 7.63 -5.08 -12.94
C SER A 41 7.22 -4.09 -11.84
N TYR A 42 8.03 -3.06 -11.60
CA TYR A 42 7.71 -2.01 -10.62
C TYR A 42 6.52 -1.15 -11.06
N LEU A 43 6.43 -0.81 -12.34
CA LEU A 43 5.28 -0.10 -12.89
C LEU A 43 3.99 -0.94 -12.78
N GLU A 44 4.06 -2.23 -13.11
CA GLU A 44 2.94 -3.15 -12.93
C GLU A 44 2.51 -3.24 -11.47
N PHE A 45 3.46 -3.31 -10.52
CA PHE A 45 3.16 -3.27 -9.09
C PHE A 45 2.51 -1.95 -8.67
N HIS A 46 2.99 -0.82 -9.18
CA HIS A 46 2.37 0.48 -8.93
C HIS A 46 0.92 0.53 -9.45
N TYR A 47 0.65 -0.01 -10.63
CA TYR A 47 -0.72 -0.15 -11.16
C TYR A 47 -1.59 -1.05 -10.28
N LYS A 48 -1.06 -2.18 -9.79
CA LYS A 48 -1.76 -3.01 -8.81
C LYS A 48 -2.11 -2.21 -7.56
N LEU A 49 -1.21 -1.37 -7.04
CA LEU A 49 -1.43 -0.63 -5.79
C LEU A 49 -2.38 0.58 -5.93
N LYS A 50 -2.81 0.93 -7.15
CA LYS A 50 -3.64 2.12 -7.38
C LYS A 50 -4.92 2.20 -6.55
N PRO A 51 -5.74 1.14 -6.39
CA PRO A 51 -6.97 1.24 -5.61
C PRO A 51 -6.70 1.62 -4.14
N TYR A 52 -5.60 1.13 -3.57
CA TYR A 52 -5.14 1.52 -2.24
C TYR A 52 -4.71 3.00 -2.20
N ILE A 53 -3.85 3.44 -3.12
CA ILE A 53 -3.38 4.84 -3.17
C ILE A 53 -4.56 5.80 -3.39
N TYR A 54 -5.49 5.44 -4.27
CA TYR A 54 -6.66 6.25 -4.57
C TYR A 54 -7.56 6.42 -3.35
N THR A 55 -7.82 5.32 -2.66
CA THR A 55 -8.53 5.34 -1.38
C THR A 55 -7.84 6.27 -0.38
N LEU A 56 -6.52 6.15 -0.24
CA LEU A 56 -5.77 7.00 0.67
C LEU A 56 -5.91 8.48 0.29
N TYR A 57 -5.87 8.80 -1.01
CA TYR A 57 -6.01 10.17 -1.49
C TYR A 57 -7.38 10.74 -1.11
N VAL A 58 -8.46 10.01 -1.39
CA VAL A 58 -9.82 10.45 -1.06
C VAL A 58 -9.97 10.64 0.46
N HIS A 59 -9.58 9.64 1.24
CA HIS A 59 -9.92 9.60 2.66
C HIS A 59 -8.97 10.43 3.54
N HIS A 60 -7.68 10.47 3.20
CA HIS A 60 -6.66 11.19 3.98
C HIS A 60 -6.40 12.58 3.40
N VAL A 61 -6.10 12.69 2.11
CA VAL A 61 -5.75 13.99 1.52
C VAL A 61 -6.99 14.88 1.39
N HIS A 62 -8.00 14.41 0.66
CA HIS A 62 -9.15 15.24 0.32
C HIS A 62 -10.03 15.54 1.54
N TYR A 63 -10.40 14.53 2.34
CA TYR A 63 -11.29 14.76 3.49
C TYR A 63 -10.59 15.19 4.78
N ARG A 64 -9.33 14.79 5.02
CA ARG A 64 -8.64 15.03 6.29
C ARG A 64 -7.43 15.96 6.19
N SER A 65 -7.03 16.36 4.98
CA SER A 65 -5.82 17.17 4.76
C SER A 65 -4.56 16.52 5.34
N GLU A 66 -4.50 15.18 5.34
CA GLU A 66 -3.35 14.39 5.76
C GLU A 66 -2.54 13.95 4.53
N PRO A 67 -1.20 13.98 4.58
CA PRO A 67 -0.38 13.59 3.45
C PRO A 67 -0.41 12.06 3.23
N LEU A 68 -0.29 11.64 1.96
CA LEU A 68 -0.18 10.22 1.58
C LEU A 68 1.09 9.59 2.13
N ILE A 69 2.21 10.24 1.88
CA ILE A 69 3.50 9.88 2.48
C ILE A 69 3.60 10.58 3.82
N ARG A 70 3.83 9.82 4.88
CA ARG A 70 3.96 10.32 6.24
C ARG A 70 5.30 9.93 6.81
N LEU A 71 5.85 10.78 7.66
CA LEU A 71 7.04 10.45 8.44
C LEU A 71 6.63 9.42 9.50
N VAL A 72 7.52 8.46 9.79
CA VAL A 72 7.18 7.32 10.68
C VAL A 72 6.75 7.80 12.07
N PHE A 73 7.40 8.84 12.61
CA PHE A 73 7.03 9.40 13.91
C PHE A 73 5.60 9.94 13.99
N CYS A 74 4.95 10.26 12.85
CA CYS A 74 3.56 10.75 12.85
C CYS A 74 2.61 9.72 13.48
N ASP A 75 2.86 8.43 13.24
CA ASP A 75 2.08 7.31 13.78
C ASP A 75 2.75 6.67 15.02
N HIS A 76 4.03 7.02 15.29
CA HIS A 76 4.86 6.43 16.34
C HIS A 76 5.54 7.49 17.24
N GLN A 77 4.77 8.46 17.73
CA GLN A 77 5.27 9.64 18.47
C GLN A 77 6.04 9.33 19.75
N HIS A 78 5.83 8.14 20.32
CA HIS A 78 6.52 7.71 21.54
C HIS A 78 7.88 7.07 21.26
N ASP A 79 8.23 6.85 19.98
CA ASP A 79 9.46 6.18 19.58
C ASP A 79 10.49 7.25 19.21
N VAL A 80 11.45 7.49 20.10
CA VAL A 80 12.46 8.55 19.92
C VAL A 80 13.31 8.30 18.67
N ASP A 81 13.57 7.05 18.32
CA ASP A 81 14.41 6.70 17.17
C ASP A 81 13.73 7.05 15.84
N THR A 82 12.39 7.18 15.81
CA THR A 82 11.66 7.59 14.60
C THR A 82 11.84 9.06 14.23
N TYR A 83 12.37 9.88 15.15
CA TYR A 83 12.65 11.29 14.89
C TYR A 83 13.98 11.53 14.15
N GLU A 84 14.91 10.59 14.25
CA GLU A 84 16.23 10.70 13.60
C GLU A 84 16.25 10.12 12.17
N GLN A 85 15.15 9.49 11.76
CA GLN A 85 15.02 8.85 10.45
C GLN A 85 14.92 9.88 9.32
N GLN A 86 15.65 9.62 8.24
CA GLN A 86 15.72 10.52 7.08
C GLN A 86 15.13 9.92 5.80
N PHE A 87 15.18 8.60 5.65
CA PHE A 87 14.79 7.90 4.41
C PHE A 87 13.60 6.96 4.59
N ASP A 88 13.04 6.94 5.80
CA ASP A 88 12.01 6.01 6.23
C ASP A 88 10.66 6.73 6.19
N PHE A 89 9.68 6.12 5.55
CA PHE A 89 8.37 6.72 5.42
C PHE A 89 7.24 5.69 5.37
N MET A 90 6.07 6.14 5.77
CA MET A 90 4.82 5.43 5.67
C MET A 90 4.06 5.87 4.40
N LEU A 91 3.44 4.93 3.69
CA LEU A 91 2.43 5.19 2.69
C LEU A 91 1.05 4.84 3.27
N GLY A 92 0.28 5.87 3.62
CA GLY A 92 -0.86 5.73 4.52
C GLY A 92 -0.40 5.31 5.91
N SER A 93 -1.21 4.52 6.62
CA SER A 93 -0.90 3.99 7.96
C SER A 93 -0.48 2.52 7.97
N SER A 94 -0.41 1.88 6.79
CA SER A 94 -0.27 0.43 6.66
C SER A 94 1.02 -0.04 5.98
N LEU A 95 1.64 0.77 5.12
CA LEU A 95 2.85 0.39 4.38
C LEU A 95 4.04 1.21 4.86
N LEU A 96 5.08 0.54 5.35
CA LEU A 96 6.35 1.11 5.78
C LEU A 96 7.44 0.78 4.76
N ILE A 97 8.12 1.82 4.29
CA ILE A 97 9.30 1.73 3.44
C ILE A 97 10.48 2.17 4.29
N ALA A 98 11.05 1.22 5.04
CA ALA A 98 12.12 1.50 5.98
C ALA A 98 12.84 0.20 6.40
N PRO A 99 14.11 0.28 6.80
CA PRO A 99 14.80 -0.80 7.51
C PRO A 99 14.54 -0.79 9.04
N TYR A 100 13.96 0.26 9.62
CA TYR A 100 13.64 0.31 11.06
C TYR A 100 12.17 0.03 11.33
N LEU A 101 11.90 -0.86 12.30
CA LEU A 101 10.58 -1.19 12.80
C LEU A 101 10.32 -0.49 14.14
N PRO A 102 9.26 0.33 14.27
CA PRO A 102 8.91 0.99 15.53
C PRO A 102 8.57 0.04 16.67
N PHE A 103 8.77 0.45 17.92
CA PHE A 103 8.42 -0.38 19.08
C PHE A 103 6.91 -0.61 19.24
N ASN A 104 6.52 -1.67 19.95
CA ASN A 104 5.13 -2.11 20.17
C ASN A 104 4.30 -2.23 18.89
N THR A 105 4.88 -2.83 17.85
CA THR A 105 4.20 -3.04 16.57
C THR A 105 4.54 -4.40 16.00
N ALA A 106 3.76 -4.82 15.01
CA ALA A 106 4.01 -6.03 14.26
C ALA A 106 3.96 -5.74 12.76
N TRP A 107 4.86 -6.38 11.99
CA TRP A 107 5.05 -6.13 10.58
C TRP A 107 5.25 -7.41 9.78
N TYR A 108 4.80 -7.42 8.55
CA TYR A 108 5.07 -8.45 7.55
C TYR A 108 5.99 -7.91 6.48
N HIS A 109 7.05 -8.62 6.15
CA HIS A 109 7.79 -8.35 4.92
C HIS A 109 7.02 -8.87 3.72
N TYR A 110 6.54 -7.96 2.87
CA TYR A 110 5.61 -8.26 1.78
C TYR A 110 6.14 -9.35 0.84
N GLN A 111 7.41 -9.27 0.44
CA GLN A 111 8.01 -10.19 -0.52
C GLN A 111 8.18 -11.61 0.01
N THR A 112 8.47 -11.77 1.31
CA THR A 112 8.79 -13.10 1.89
C THR A 112 7.68 -13.65 2.79
N GLY A 113 6.66 -12.85 3.11
CA GLY A 113 5.64 -13.18 4.11
C GLY A 113 6.18 -13.23 5.55
N LYS A 114 7.45 -12.86 5.79
CA LYS A 114 8.07 -13.02 7.10
C LYS A 114 7.46 -12.03 8.09
N TYR A 115 7.00 -12.55 9.22
CA TYR A 115 6.44 -11.78 10.32
C TYR A 115 7.53 -11.30 11.30
N TYR A 116 7.33 -10.10 11.86
CA TYR A 116 8.18 -9.45 12.84
C TYR A 116 7.31 -8.85 13.95
N GLY A 117 7.28 -9.49 15.12
CA GLY A 117 6.80 -8.89 16.37
C GLY A 117 7.90 -8.03 16.98
N VAL A 118 7.58 -6.78 17.34
CA VAL A 118 8.56 -5.77 17.78
C VAL A 118 8.12 -5.19 19.12
N ASP A 119 8.74 -5.64 20.21
CA ASP A 119 8.51 -5.07 21.56
C ASP A 119 9.31 -3.76 21.75
N GLN A 120 10.56 -3.76 21.27
CA GLN A 120 11.45 -2.61 21.26
C GLN A 120 11.86 -2.32 19.83
N GLY A 121 11.97 -1.05 19.48
CA GLY A 121 12.28 -0.63 18.13
C GLY A 121 13.58 -1.26 17.62
N GLN A 122 13.58 -1.73 16.38
CA GLN A 122 14.68 -2.55 15.86
C GLN A 122 14.95 -2.30 14.38
N TRP A 123 16.22 -2.37 14.01
CA TRP A 123 16.66 -2.40 12.62
C TRP A 123 16.61 -3.83 12.09
N VAL A 124 15.95 -4.02 10.95
CA VAL A 124 15.84 -5.32 10.28
C VAL A 124 16.63 -5.32 8.98
N ASN A 125 17.26 -6.46 8.69
CA ASN A 125 17.84 -6.73 7.38
C ASN A 125 16.86 -7.57 6.58
N VAL A 126 16.38 -7.02 5.46
CA VAL A 126 15.38 -7.64 4.60
C VAL A 126 15.96 -7.87 3.21
N PRO A 127 15.58 -8.97 2.52
CA PRO A 127 15.94 -9.16 1.12
C PRO A 127 15.48 -8.00 0.25
N ALA A 128 16.36 -7.52 -0.63
CA ALA A 128 16.09 -6.42 -1.56
C ALA A 128 16.63 -6.78 -2.95
N ALA A 129 16.14 -7.87 -3.54
CA ALA A 129 16.65 -8.30 -4.83
C ALA A 129 16.11 -7.37 -5.94
N LEU A 130 16.99 -6.97 -6.86
CA LEU A 130 16.59 -6.11 -8.00
C LEU A 130 15.52 -6.76 -8.90
N LYS A 131 15.35 -8.08 -8.81
CA LYS A 131 14.35 -8.83 -9.57
C LYS A 131 12.98 -8.92 -8.88
N ASP A 132 12.87 -8.43 -7.65
CA ASP A 132 11.60 -8.42 -6.92
C ASP A 132 10.63 -7.43 -7.57
N GLU A 133 9.33 -7.72 -7.48
CA GLU A 133 8.29 -6.89 -8.12
C GLU A 133 8.11 -5.52 -7.48
N ALA A 134 8.65 -5.33 -6.27
CA ALA A 134 8.60 -4.10 -5.50
C ALA A 134 9.88 -3.93 -4.67
N ALA A 135 10.18 -2.68 -4.29
CA ALA A 135 11.19 -2.39 -3.27
C ALA A 135 10.77 -3.04 -1.94
N PRO A 136 11.68 -3.33 -1.00
CA PRO A 136 11.32 -3.94 0.28
C PRO A 136 10.19 -3.17 0.98
N LEU A 137 9.05 -3.84 1.21
CA LEU A 137 7.88 -3.27 1.86
C LEU A 137 7.60 -4.02 3.15
N LEU A 138 7.37 -3.27 4.22
CA LEU A 138 6.92 -3.78 5.51
C LEU A 138 5.46 -3.37 5.70
N ILE A 139 4.58 -4.34 5.95
CA ILE A 139 3.15 -4.13 6.06
C ILE A 139 2.75 -4.28 7.52
N LYS A 140 2.12 -3.26 8.08
CA LYS A 140 1.69 -3.27 9.47
C LYS A 140 0.67 -4.38 9.67
N ALA A 141 0.88 -5.25 10.65
CA ALA A 141 -0.10 -6.24 11.04
C ALA A 141 -1.42 -5.55 11.46
N GLY A 142 -2.54 -6.20 11.21
CA GLY A 142 -3.87 -5.62 11.31
C GLY A 142 -4.31 -4.82 10.08
N SER A 143 -3.51 -4.79 8.99
CA SER A 143 -3.83 -4.03 7.78
C SER A 143 -4.52 -4.89 6.71
N LEU A 144 -5.32 -4.23 5.87
CA LEU A 144 -5.85 -4.76 4.63
C LEU A 144 -5.39 -3.87 3.48
N ILE A 145 -4.79 -4.47 2.45
CA ILE A 145 -4.25 -3.74 1.29
C ILE A 145 -5.02 -4.17 0.05
N CYS A 146 -5.60 -3.20 -0.66
CA CYS A 146 -6.32 -3.46 -1.90
C CYS A 146 -5.42 -3.31 -3.12
N PHE A 147 -5.36 -4.37 -3.91
CA PHE A 147 -4.72 -4.41 -5.21
C PHE A 147 -5.76 -4.48 -6.33
N GLY A 148 -5.51 -3.78 -7.42
CA GLY A 148 -6.20 -3.96 -8.70
C GLY A 148 -5.56 -5.07 -9.52
N LYS A 149 -6.03 -5.23 -10.74
CA LYS A 149 -5.46 -6.17 -11.70
C LYS A 149 -4.06 -5.72 -12.12
N ALA A 150 -3.16 -6.68 -12.37
CA ALA A 150 -1.88 -6.39 -12.99
C ALA A 150 -2.09 -5.91 -14.43
N MET A 151 -1.65 -4.69 -14.74
CA MET A 151 -1.77 -4.10 -16.08
C MET A 151 -0.48 -3.34 -16.42
N LYS A 152 -0.09 -3.30 -17.69
CA LYS A 152 1.06 -2.49 -18.13
C LYS A 152 0.72 -1.01 -18.22
N ASN A 153 -0.56 -0.68 -18.44
CA ASN A 153 -1.11 0.67 -18.35
C ASN A 153 -2.63 0.62 -18.06
N ILE A 154 -3.22 1.76 -17.68
CA ILE A 154 -4.62 1.88 -17.22
C ILE A 154 -5.64 1.51 -18.31
N HIS A 155 -5.26 1.55 -19.59
CA HIS A 155 -6.16 1.32 -20.72
C HIS A 155 -5.91 0.00 -21.45
N GLU A 156 -4.95 -0.82 -21.00
CA GLU A 156 -4.57 -2.06 -21.69
C GLU A 156 -5.64 -3.13 -21.56
N SER A 157 -6.23 -3.26 -20.37
CA SER A 157 -7.24 -4.27 -20.07
C SER A 157 -8.27 -3.71 -19.10
N ALA A 158 -9.48 -4.28 -19.11
CA ALA A 158 -10.48 -3.90 -18.12
C ALA A 158 -9.96 -4.19 -16.70
N ASP A 159 -9.92 -3.16 -15.87
CA ASP A 159 -9.65 -3.24 -14.43
C ASP A 159 -10.91 -3.76 -13.71
N ASN A 160 -11.12 -5.08 -13.84
CA ASN A 160 -12.37 -5.74 -13.53
C ASN A 160 -12.32 -6.63 -12.29
N GLU A 161 -11.27 -6.51 -11.47
CA GLU A 161 -11.17 -7.22 -10.19
C GLU A 161 -10.50 -6.37 -9.12
N ARG A 162 -10.85 -6.64 -7.87
CA ARG A 162 -10.14 -6.15 -6.68
C ARG A 162 -9.63 -7.34 -5.88
N ARG A 163 -8.39 -7.27 -5.41
CA ARG A 163 -7.75 -8.28 -4.57
C ARG A 163 -7.33 -7.63 -3.27
N ILE A 164 -8.03 -7.94 -2.19
CA ILE A 164 -7.74 -7.43 -0.87
C ILE A 164 -6.92 -8.48 -0.15
N GLN A 165 -5.69 -8.11 0.16
CA GLN A 165 -4.79 -8.92 0.96
C GLN A 165 -4.87 -8.50 2.41
N ILE A 166 -5.14 -9.45 3.29
CA ILE A 166 -5.22 -9.22 4.74
C ILE A 166 -3.94 -9.70 5.43
N PHE A 167 -3.54 -8.96 6.46
CA PHE A 167 -2.32 -9.18 7.24
C PHE A 167 -2.68 -9.23 8.73
N PRO A 168 -3.11 -10.39 9.26
CA PRO A 168 -3.62 -10.48 10.63
C PRO A 168 -2.52 -10.26 11.69
N GLU A 169 -2.86 -9.81 12.89
CA GLU A 169 -1.92 -9.80 14.02
C GLU A 169 -1.80 -11.20 14.65
N HIS A 170 -0.59 -11.66 15.01
CA HIS A 170 -0.42 -12.93 15.72
C HIS A 170 -0.88 -12.79 17.19
N SER A 171 -1.64 -13.77 17.68
CA SER A 171 -2.21 -13.73 19.04
C SER A 171 -1.18 -13.85 20.16
N GLU A 172 0.00 -14.39 19.87
CA GLU A 172 1.02 -14.68 20.89
C GLU A 172 1.82 -13.44 21.33
N ASP A 173 1.85 -12.36 20.54
CA ASP A 173 2.78 -11.25 20.75
C ASP A 173 2.27 -10.13 21.66
N LEU A 174 0.98 -10.09 22.00
CA LEU A 174 0.41 -8.91 22.67
C LEU A 174 0.02 -9.09 24.14
N ASN A 175 0.16 -10.29 24.75
CA ASN A 175 -0.19 -10.53 26.17
C ASN A 175 -1.56 -9.95 26.58
N VAL A 176 -2.52 -9.89 25.65
CA VAL A 176 -3.87 -9.39 25.84
C VAL A 176 -4.82 -10.49 25.38
N THR A 177 -5.79 -10.86 26.21
CA THR A 177 -6.93 -11.67 25.78
C THR A 177 -7.60 -10.96 24.61
N LYS A 178 -7.48 -11.50 23.39
CA LYS A 178 -8.06 -10.90 22.19
C LYS A 178 -9.58 -11.04 22.24
N GLU A 179 -10.26 -9.98 22.65
CA GLU A 179 -11.62 -9.74 22.15
C GLU A 179 -11.52 -9.50 20.64
N PHE A 180 -12.53 -9.93 19.87
CA PHE A 180 -12.57 -9.71 18.43
C PHE A 180 -12.40 -8.21 18.14
N SER A 181 -11.28 -7.86 17.51
CA SER A 181 -10.99 -6.49 17.09
C SER A 181 -11.25 -6.37 15.60
N ARG A 182 -12.24 -5.56 15.21
CA ARG A 182 -12.52 -5.28 13.80
C ARG A 182 -11.52 -4.27 13.25
N LYS A 183 -10.81 -4.68 12.20
CA LYS A 183 -10.00 -3.78 11.36
C LYS A 183 -10.73 -3.59 10.04
N THR A 184 -10.86 -2.35 9.59
CA THR A 184 -11.61 -2.00 8.38
C THR A 184 -10.74 -1.19 7.43
N PHE A 185 -10.71 -1.62 6.18
CA PHE A 185 -10.25 -0.83 5.04
C PHE A 185 -11.46 -0.32 4.27
N VAL A 186 -11.47 0.96 3.96
CA VAL A 186 -12.52 1.58 3.14
C VAL A 186 -12.05 1.54 1.70
N LEU A 187 -12.75 0.88 0.79
CA LEU A 187 -12.49 0.94 -0.63
C LEU A 187 -13.36 2.01 -1.27
N CYS A 188 -12.73 3.01 -1.88
CA CYS A 188 -13.40 4.11 -2.58
C CYS A 188 -13.30 3.92 -4.09
N GLU A 189 -14.43 4.01 -4.81
CA GLU A 189 -14.42 4.06 -6.28
C GLU A 189 -15.39 5.11 -6.81
N ASP A 190 -15.03 5.68 -7.96
CA ASP A 190 -15.82 6.59 -8.78
C ASP A 190 -15.32 6.50 -10.22
N ASP A 191 -15.71 7.45 -11.07
CA ASP A 191 -15.30 7.44 -12.47
C ASP A 191 -13.84 7.86 -12.69
N GLY A 192 -13.14 8.41 -11.69
CA GLY A 192 -11.75 8.86 -11.76
C GLY A 192 -11.46 10.03 -12.69
N ASP A 193 -12.46 10.49 -13.45
CA ASP A 193 -12.30 11.41 -14.57
C ASP A 193 -13.05 12.73 -14.38
N THR A 194 -14.15 12.72 -13.62
CA THR A 194 -15.04 13.86 -13.49
C THR A 194 -15.17 14.35 -12.05
N MET A 195 -15.81 15.51 -11.88
CA MET A 195 -16.16 16.05 -10.55
C MET A 195 -17.50 15.50 -10.03
N TYR A 196 -17.99 14.37 -10.57
CA TYR A 196 -19.28 13.81 -10.17
C TYR A 196 -19.25 13.22 -8.76
N ARG A 197 -18.07 12.86 -8.21
CA ARG A 197 -17.93 12.56 -6.79
C ARG A 197 -18.39 13.76 -5.95
N GLU A 198 -17.87 14.95 -6.21
CA GLU A 198 -18.09 16.14 -5.40
C GLU A 198 -19.45 16.78 -5.67
N LEU A 199 -19.81 16.91 -6.95
CA LEU A 199 -21.03 17.62 -7.37
C LEU A 199 -22.26 16.71 -7.40
N GLY A 200 -22.07 15.45 -7.78
CA GLY A 200 -23.13 14.46 -7.98
C GLY A 200 -23.26 13.45 -6.85
N ASN A 201 -22.29 13.39 -5.93
CA ASN A 201 -22.19 12.34 -4.91
C ASN A 201 -22.15 10.93 -5.53
N ALA A 202 -21.59 10.83 -6.75
CA ALA A 202 -21.56 9.63 -7.57
C ALA A 202 -20.28 8.82 -7.31
N TYR A 203 -20.29 8.06 -6.21
CA TYR A 203 -19.21 7.16 -5.84
C TYR A 203 -19.74 6.00 -4.99
N VAL A 204 -18.92 4.98 -4.84
CA VAL A 204 -19.16 3.82 -3.97
C VAL A 204 -18.11 3.82 -2.87
N GLU A 205 -18.55 3.48 -1.66
CA GLU A 205 -17.68 3.21 -0.52
C GLU A 205 -18.03 1.81 -0.01
N ILE A 206 -17.04 0.92 -0.02
CA ILE A 206 -17.17 -0.45 0.43
C ILE A 206 -16.26 -0.63 1.64
N TYR A 207 -16.82 -0.97 2.79
CA TYR A 207 -16.03 -1.35 3.95
C TYR A 207 -15.66 -2.82 3.81
N VAL A 208 -14.38 -3.11 3.75
CA VAL A 208 -13.87 -4.47 3.83
C VAL A 208 -13.18 -4.61 5.17
N TRP A 209 -13.59 -5.61 5.93
CA TRP A 209 -13.17 -5.77 7.30
C TRP A 209 -12.68 -7.18 7.58
N MET A 210 -11.79 -7.27 8.56
CA MET A 210 -11.42 -8.52 9.20
C MET A 210 -11.61 -8.41 10.71
N GLU A 211 -12.06 -9.49 11.31
CA GLU A 211 -12.15 -9.67 12.76
C GLU A 211 -11.31 -10.87 13.13
N GLU A 212 -10.29 -10.63 13.94
CA GLU A 212 -9.34 -11.65 14.37
C GLU A 212 -9.82 -12.26 15.69
N GLY A 213 -10.06 -13.57 15.69
CA GLY A 213 -10.20 -14.38 16.89
C GLY A 213 -8.92 -15.16 17.19
N GLU A 214 -8.95 -16.00 18.22
CA GLU A 214 -7.81 -16.85 18.59
C GLU A 214 -7.51 -17.95 17.56
N THR A 215 -8.55 -18.46 16.89
CA THR A 215 -8.45 -19.65 15.99
C THR A 215 -9.02 -19.41 14.61
N GLU A 216 -9.69 -18.29 14.39
CA GLU A 216 -10.38 -17.97 13.16
C GLU A 216 -10.26 -16.49 12.84
N ILE A 217 -10.29 -16.16 11.55
CA ILE A 217 -10.34 -14.80 11.06
C ILE A 217 -11.63 -14.70 10.26
N HIS A 218 -12.54 -13.83 10.70
CA HIS A 218 -13.76 -13.54 9.97
C HIS A 218 -13.47 -12.39 9.03
N VAL A 219 -13.91 -12.50 7.79
CA VAL A 219 -13.79 -11.43 6.80
C VAL A 219 -15.17 -11.14 6.23
N GLY A 220 -15.41 -9.87 5.94
CA GLY A 220 -16.64 -9.47 5.31
C GLY A 220 -16.52 -8.14 4.61
N LEU A 221 -17.60 -7.79 3.91
CA LEU A 221 -17.71 -6.55 3.20
C LEU A 221 -19.11 -5.96 3.38
N GLU A 222 -19.17 -4.63 3.42
CA GLU A 222 -20.41 -3.86 3.56
C GLU A 222 -20.36 -2.69 2.58
N ILE A 223 -21.38 -2.57 1.74
CA ILE A 223 -21.51 -1.42 0.82
C ILE A 223 -22.18 -0.29 1.60
N VAL A 224 -21.44 0.77 1.88
CA VAL A 224 -21.89 1.91 2.69
C VAL A 224 -22.54 2.98 1.82
N LYS A 225 -22.02 3.16 0.60
CA LYS A 225 -22.59 4.04 -0.42
C LYS A 225 -22.56 3.34 -1.76
N ASP A 226 -23.62 3.49 -2.53
CA ASP A 226 -23.92 2.74 -3.75
C ASP A 226 -24.34 3.65 -4.92
N ARG A 227 -23.78 4.85 -5.01
CA ARG A 227 -24.14 5.85 -6.04
C ARG A 227 -23.26 5.80 -7.29
N PHE A 228 -22.44 4.78 -7.41
CA PHE A 228 -21.62 4.47 -8.57
C PHE A 228 -21.52 2.96 -8.72
N PHE A 229 -21.54 2.47 -9.95
CA PHE A 229 -21.33 1.05 -10.24
C PHE A 229 -19.87 0.84 -10.63
N PRO A 230 -19.06 0.17 -9.78
CA PRO A 230 -17.67 -0.12 -10.12
C PRO A 230 -17.57 -0.95 -11.41
N TYR A 231 -16.45 -0.81 -12.11
CA TYR A 231 -16.17 -1.53 -13.35
C TYR A 231 -15.69 -2.99 -13.14
N TYR A 232 -15.79 -3.50 -11.92
CA TYR A 232 -15.47 -4.86 -11.52
C TYR A 232 -16.68 -5.56 -10.90
N ASP A 233 -16.70 -6.89 -11.01
CA ASP A 233 -17.76 -7.74 -10.45
C ASP A 233 -17.29 -8.61 -9.28
N THR A 234 -15.98 -8.66 -9.04
CA THR A 234 -15.36 -9.60 -8.09
C THR A 234 -14.38 -8.89 -7.16
N ILE A 235 -14.53 -9.14 -5.86
CA ILE A 235 -13.57 -8.78 -4.80
C ILE A 235 -13.04 -10.07 -4.19
N TRP A 236 -11.75 -10.35 -4.38
CA TRP A 236 -11.06 -11.45 -3.74
C TRP A 236 -10.52 -11.01 -2.38
N VAL A 237 -10.68 -11.83 -1.35
CA VAL A 237 -10.00 -11.62 -0.07
C VAL A 237 -9.02 -12.77 0.14
N ALA A 238 -7.74 -12.45 0.30
CA ALA A 238 -6.67 -13.42 0.44
C ALA A 238 -5.86 -13.15 1.71
N CYS A 239 -5.60 -14.21 2.49
CA CYS A 239 -4.71 -14.16 3.65
C CYS A 239 -3.39 -14.84 3.27
N LEU A 240 -2.28 -14.11 3.34
CA LEU A 240 -0.95 -14.68 3.12
C LEU A 240 -0.45 -15.21 4.47
N ILE A 241 -0.99 -16.36 4.89
CA ILE A 241 -0.44 -17.13 6.00
C ILE A 241 0.67 -17.99 5.40
N ALA A 242 1.93 -17.66 5.68
CA ALA A 242 3.10 -18.46 5.37
C ALA A 242 3.89 -18.73 6.65
#